data_AF-A0A7X8V6D4-F1
#
_entry.id   AF-A0A7X8V6D4-F1
#
_cell.length_a   1.000
_cell.length_b   1.000
_cell.length_c   1.000
_cell.angle_alpha   90.00
_cell.angle_beta   90.00
_cell.angle_gamma   90.00
#
_symmetry.space_group_name_H-M   'P 1'
#
loop_
_entity.id
_entity.type
_entity.pdbx_description
1 polymer ?
#
loop_
_entity_poly.entity_id
_entity_poly.type
_entity_poly.pdbx_seq_one_letter_code
_entity_poly.pdbx_strand_id
1 'polypeptide(L)'
;MDFLHGEIPCKYAYDENLSAALCELPFGNKAFALDILLPDNGIDFNKFVANLSDKEWDAITSNLREVEEEYVIIPKFDFTYSGDSTILATLKELGIVDAFGAKADFSGISESATYVSDVIHKARIKMDEKGAEAAAVTVIGAKEYAAPLNEFFADHPFVFAIRETSTKAILFLGTFRGI
;
A
#
# COMPACT_ATOMS: atom_id res chain seq x y z
N MET A 1 12.45 -11.52 -12.24
CA MET A 1 11.16 -11.03 -11.73
C MET A 1 10.28 -10.70 -12.92
N ASP A 2 9.00 -11.02 -12.86
CA ASP A 2 8.05 -10.72 -13.93
C ASP A 2 7.32 -9.41 -13.58
N PHE A 3 7.09 -8.55 -14.56
CA PHE A 3 6.55 -7.21 -14.36
C PHE A 3 5.25 -7.03 -15.16
N LEU A 4 4.40 -6.14 -14.64
CA LEU A 4 3.27 -5.57 -15.35
C LEU A 4 3.78 -4.31 -16.04
N HIS A 5 3.40 -4.14 -17.30
CA HIS A 5 3.81 -3.01 -18.12
C HIS A 5 2.58 -2.47 -18.85
N GLY A 6 2.42 -1.16 -18.91
CA GLY A 6 1.40 -0.52 -19.73
C GLY A 6 1.37 0.99 -19.56
N GLU A 7 0.77 1.66 -20.54
CA GLU A 7 0.38 3.08 -20.44
C GLU A 7 -0.87 3.16 -19.57
N ILE A 8 -0.70 3.24 -18.26
CA ILE A 8 -1.83 3.23 -17.33
C ILE A 8 -2.09 4.67 -16.89
N PRO A 9 -3.34 5.18 -17.00
CA PRO A 9 -3.70 6.45 -16.41
C PRO A 9 -3.51 6.38 -14.89
N CYS A 10 -2.46 7.03 -14.39
CA CYS A 10 -2.19 7.19 -12.98
C CYS A 10 -2.35 8.65 -12.56
N LYS A 11 -2.55 8.88 -11.27
CA LYS A 11 -2.19 10.18 -10.68
C LYS A 11 -0.80 10.07 -10.11
N TYR A 12 -0.05 11.14 -10.21
CA TYR A 12 1.34 11.18 -9.80
C TYR A 12 1.57 12.33 -8.82
N ALA A 13 2.42 12.09 -7.82
CA ALA A 13 3.01 13.11 -6.98
C ALA A 13 4.48 12.78 -6.71
N TYR A 14 5.30 13.81 -6.53
CA TYR A 14 6.64 13.67 -5.99
C TYR A 14 6.78 14.61 -4.80
N ASP A 15 7.30 14.12 -3.69
CA ASP A 15 7.57 14.92 -2.50
C ASP A 15 9.08 14.98 -2.26
N GLU A 16 9.65 16.18 -2.40
CA GLU A 16 11.09 16.43 -2.22
C GLU A 16 11.56 16.16 -0.79
N ASN A 17 10.72 16.39 0.23
CA ASN A 17 11.08 16.16 1.63
C ASN A 17 11.13 14.67 1.95
N LEU A 18 10.23 13.89 1.34
CA LEU A 18 10.25 12.43 1.42
C LEU A 18 11.29 11.80 0.51
N SER A 19 11.73 12.52 -0.53
CA SER A 19 12.52 11.97 -1.63
C SER A 19 11.86 10.70 -2.18
N ALA A 20 10.58 10.83 -2.57
CA ALA A 20 9.76 9.72 -3.00
C ALA A 20 8.70 10.15 -4.02
N ALA A 21 8.43 9.26 -4.97
CA ALA A 21 7.34 9.36 -5.93
C ALA A 21 6.14 8.51 -5.48
N LEU A 22 4.93 9.00 -5.71
CA LEU A 22 3.68 8.30 -5.51
C LEU A 22 2.94 8.17 -6.83
N CYS A 23 2.57 6.93 -7.18
CA CYS A 23 1.70 6.60 -8.30
C CYS A 23 0.39 6.01 -7.76
N GLU A 24 -0.74 6.68 -8.04
CA GLU A 24 -2.10 6.24 -7.69
C GLU A 24 -2.78 5.61 -8.92
N LEU A 25 -3.14 4.34 -8.81
CA LEU A 25 -3.83 3.56 -9.84
C LEU A 25 -5.30 3.33 -9.43
N PRO A 26 -6.27 4.03 -10.02
CA PRO A 26 -7.67 3.95 -9.62
C PRO A 26 -8.37 2.68 -10.14
N PHE A 27 -9.07 1.97 -9.26
CA PHE A 27 -9.82 0.75 -9.59
C PHE A 27 -11.26 0.76 -9.09
N GLY A 28 -12.06 -0.21 -9.55
CA GLY A 28 -13.44 -0.37 -9.10
C GLY A 28 -14.30 0.87 -9.35
N ASN A 29 -14.29 1.38 -10.58
CA ASN A 29 -14.94 2.64 -10.97
C ASN A 29 -14.45 3.87 -10.18
N LYS A 30 -13.15 3.92 -9.89
CA LYS A 30 -12.48 4.99 -9.10
C LYS A 30 -12.90 5.07 -7.63
N ALA A 31 -13.66 4.08 -7.13
CA ALA A 31 -14.01 3.99 -5.70
C ALA A 31 -12.81 3.55 -4.84
N PHE A 32 -11.84 2.88 -5.45
CA PHE A 32 -10.62 2.45 -4.77
C PHE A 32 -9.39 2.88 -5.55
N ALA A 33 -8.26 2.92 -4.86
CA ALA A 33 -6.97 3.26 -5.42
C ALA A 33 -5.90 2.31 -4.89
N LEU A 34 -4.97 1.92 -5.76
CA LEU A 34 -3.70 1.34 -5.39
C LEU A 34 -2.66 2.45 -5.42
N ASP A 35 -2.14 2.79 -4.25
CA ASP A 35 -1.06 3.75 -4.06
C ASP A 35 0.27 2.99 -4.02
N ILE A 36 1.25 3.40 -4.85
CA ILE A 36 2.63 2.89 -4.83
C ILE A 36 3.57 4.05 -4.51
N LEU A 37 4.11 4.05 -3.31
CA LEU A 37 5.06 5.02 -2.81
C LEU A 37 6.47 4.47 -2.92
N LEU A 38 7.20 4.97 -3.90
CA LEU A 38 8.53 4.54 -4.31
C LEU A 38 9.55 5.61 -3.87
N PRO A 39 10.39 5.32 -2.86
CA PRO A 39 11.49 6.20 -2.48
C PRO A 39 12.49 6.38 -3.62
N ASP A 40 13.35 7.40 -3.54
CA ASP A 40 14.44 7.54 -4.49
C ASP A 40 15.50 6.45 -4.30
N ASN A 41 16.20 6.14 -5.39
CA ASN A 41 17.32 5.21 -5.36
C ASN A 41 18.39 5.66 -4.34
N GLY A 42 18.83 4.72 -3.51
CA GLY A 42 19.83 4.97 -2.46
C GLY A 42 19.26 5.37 -1.09
N ILE A 43 17.95 5.56 -0.96
CA ILE A 43 17.29 5.73 0.33
C ILE A 43 17.28 4.41 1.10
N ASP A 44 17.64 4.45 2.40
CA ASP A 44 17.50 3.31 3.30
C ASP A 44 16.01 3.03 3.54
N PHE A 45 15.50 1.98 2.90
CA PHE A 45 14.09 1.65 2.93
C PHE A 45 13.54 1.38 4.34
N ASN A 46 14.34 0.82 5.25
CA ASN A 46 13.87 0.57 6.62
C ASN A 46 13.71 1.88 7.40
N LYS A 47 14.64 2.82 7.21
CA LYS A 47 14.51 4.17 7.80
C LYS A 47 13.37 4.95 7.16
N PHE A 48 13.17 4.81 5.86
CA PHE A 48 12.04 5.41 5.15
C PHE A 48 10.71 4.97 5.78
N VAL A 49 10.48 3.66 5.89
CA VAL A 49 9.25 3.11 6.49
C VAL A 49 9.10 3.53 7.96
N ALA A 50 10.20 3.54 8.73
CA ALA A 50 10.15 3.93 10.15
C ALA A 50 9.80 5.41 10.38
N ASN A 51 10.08 6.28 9.39
CA ASN A 51 9.81 7.71 9.46
C ASN A 51 8.53 8.12 8.70
N LEU A 52 7.86 7.19 8.01
CA LEU A 52 6.63 7.46 7.28
C LEU A 52 5.46 7.54 8.26
N SER A 53 4.99 8.76 8.57
CA SER A 53 3.81 8.99 9.40
C SER A 53 2.56 9.29 8.55
N ASP A 54 1.42 9.34 9.22
CA ASP A 54 0.15 9.85 8.70
C ASP A 54 0.30 11.23 8.03
N LYS A 55 1.10 12.13 8.60
CA LYS A 55 1.34 13.47 8.07
C LYS A 55 2.05 13.42 6.72
N GLU A 56 3.13 12.65 6.61
CA GLU A 56 3.84 12.48 5.33
C GLU A 56 2.96 11.81 4.28
N TRP A 57 2.20 10.78 4.68
CA TRP A 57 1.25 10.09 3.81
C TRP A 57 0.15 11.03 3.28
N ASP A 58 -0.45 11.82 4.16
CA ASP A 58 -1.50 12.78 3.79
C ASP A 58 -0.94 13.91 2.91
N ALA A 59 0.29 14.35 3.16
CA ALA A 59 0.95 15.39 2.36
C ALA A 59 1.15 14.93 0.92
N ILE A 60 1.74 13.75 0.70
CA ILE A 60 2.01 13.27 -0.66
C ILE A 60 0.72 12.90 -1.41
N THR A 61 -0.24 12.26 -0.75
CA THR A 61 -1.53 11.89 -1.38
C THR A 61 -2.38 13.11 -1.73
N SER A 62 -2.26 14.22 -1.00
CA SER A 62 -2.99 15.47 -1.31
C SER A 62 -2.40 16.23 -2.51
N ASN A 63 -1.15 15.93 -2.90
CA ASN A 63 -0.46 16.54 -4.03
C ASN A 63 -0.58 15.75 -5.34
N LEU A 64 -1.38 14.67 -5.35
CA LEU A 64 -1.65 13.88 -6.54
C LEU A 64 -2.27 14.74 -7.64
N ARG A 65 -1.63 14.75 -8.81
CA ARG A 65 -2.12 15.40 -10.03
C ARG A 65 -2.35 14.37 -11.12
N GLU A 66 -3.34 14.64 -11.97
CA GLU A 66 -3.48 13.89 -13.22
C GLU A 66 -2.28 14.17 -14.11
N VAL A 67 -1.68 13.11 -14.64
CA VAL A 67 -0.61 13.18 -15.64
C VAL A 67 -1.10 12.55 -16.94
N GLU A 68 -0.71 13.14 -18.07
CA GLU A 68 -0.97 12.52 -19.37
C GLU A 68 -0.13 11.24 -19.45
N GLU A 69 -0.82 10.09 -19.41
CA GLU A 69 -0.34 8.71 -19.66
C GLU A 69 1.13 8.47 -19.25
N GLU A 70 1.34 7.95 -18.04
CA GLU A 70 2.65 7.50 -17.58
C GLU A 70 2.85 6.02 -17.94
N TYR A 71 4.06 5.67 -18.39
CA TYR A 71 4.39 4.27 -18.59
C TYR A 71 4.70 3.66 -17.23
N VAL A 72 3.82 2.80 -16.74
CA VAL A 72 3.91 2.24 -15.39
C VAL A 72 4.43 0.81 -15.46
N ILE A 73 5.51 0.55 -14.73
CA ILE A 73 6.12 -0.78 -14.60
C ILE A 73 6.14 -1.20 -13.12
N ILE A 74 5.39 -2.25 -12.78
CA ILE A 74 5.23 -2.73 -11.39
C ILE A 74 5.46 -4.24 -11.35
N PRO A 75 6.19 -4.78 -10.37
CA PRO A 75 6.41 -6.22 -10.28
C PRO A 75 5.11 -6.97 -10.01
N LYS A 76 4.96 -8.16 -10.62
CA LYS A 76 3.92 -9.11 -10.22
C LYS A 76 4.30 -9.71 -8.87
N PHE A 77 3.33 -9.86 -7.99
CA PHE A 77 3.55 -10.52 -6.70
C PHE A 77 2.31 -11.20 -6.16
N ASP A 78 2.53 -12.23 -5.34
CA ASP A 78 1.49 -12.92 -4.58
C ASP A 78 2.05 -13.22 -3.21
N PHE A 79 1.62 -12.45 -2.21
CA PHE A 79 2.11 -12.56 -0.85
C PHE A 79 0.98 -12.93 0.09
N THR A 80 1.28 -13.84 1.01
CA THR A 80 0.41 -14.16 2.13
C THR A 80 1.15 -13.84 3.43
N TYR A 81 0.54 -13.02 4.27
CA TYR A 81 0.97 -12.72 5.62
C TYR A 81 0.12 -13.52 6.62
N SER A 82 0.78 -14.13 7.61
CA SER A 82 0.15 -14.76 8.77
C SER A 82 0.92 -14.31 10.01
N GLY A 83 0.40 -13.29 10.68
CA GLY A 83 0.93 -12.77 11.93
C GLY A 83 0.08 -13.27 13.07
N ASP A 84 0.47 -14.40 13.66
CA ASP A 84 -0.27 -15.01 14.74
C ASP A 84 0.30 -14.45 16.06
N SER A 85 1.50 -14.90 16.47
CA SER A 85 2.13 -14.45 17.72
C SER A 85 2.73 -13.04 17.69
N THR A 86 3.01 -12.50 16.50
CA THR A 86 3.60 -11.15 16.36
C THR A 86 2.60 -10.04 16.64
N ILE A 87 1.32 -10.23 16.28
CA ILE A 87 0.31 -9.17 16.39
C ILE A 87 -0.05 -8.91 17.84
N LEU A 88 -0.24 -9.95 18.64
CA LEU A 88 -0.50 -9.79 20.07
C LEU A 88 0.66 -9.06 20.79
N ALA A 89 1.91 -9.35 20.42
CA ALA A 89 3.07 -8.64 20.95
C ALA A 89 3.07 -7.16 20.53
N THR A 90 2.83 -6.87 19.25
CA THR A 90 2.74 -5.50 18.73
C THR A 90 1.62 -4.70 19.39
N LEU A 91 0.42 -5.27 19.58
CA LEU A 91 -0.69 -4.57 20.25
C LEU A 91 -0.35 -4.22 21.71
N LYS A 92 0.40 -5.09 22.41
CA LYS A 92 0.92 -4.80 23.75
C LYS A 92 1.93 -3.67 23.75
N GLU A 93 2.86 -3.66 22.80
CA GLU A 93 3.83 -2.57 22.62
C GLU A 93 3.14 -1.23 22.31
N LEU A 94 2.01 -1.27 21.61
CA LEU A 94 1.15 -0.10 21.35
C LEU A 94 0.29 0.32 22.56
N GLY A 95 0.37 -0.38 23.69
CA GLY A 95 -0.29 -0.02 24.95
C GLY A 95 -1.61 -0.74 25.21
N ILE A 96 -2.07 -1.61 24.32
CA ILE A 96 -3.24 -2.47 24.57
C ILE A 96 -2.75 -3.64 25.42
N VAL A 97 -2.84 -3.53 26.75
CA VAL A 97 -2.31 -4.55 27.67
C VAL A 97 -3.36 -5.24 28.50
N ASP A 98 -4.39 -4.51 28.94
CA ASP A 98 -5.39 -5.03 29.87
C ASP A 98 -6.26 -6.12 29.25
N ALA A 99 -6.54 -6.02 27.94
CA ALA A 99 -7.32 -6.99 27.16
C ALA A 99 -6.75 -8.42 27.17
N PHE A 100 -5.46 -8.59 27.50
CA PHE A 100 -4.72 -9.84 27.28
C PHE A 100 -4.38 -10.60 28.58
N GLY A 101 -5.10 -10.36 29.67
CA GLY A 101 -4.83 -11.07 30.93
C GLY A 101 -5.82 -10.74 32.05
N ALA A 102 -5.37 -10.88 33.30
CA ALA A 102 -6.21 -10.78 34.49
C ALA A 102 -6.87 -9.41 34.72
N LYS A 103 -6.40 -8.36 34.05
CA LYS A 103 -7.00 -7.01 34.10
C LYS A 103 -8.11 -6.80 33.08
N ALA A 104 -8.37 -7.79 32.21
CA ALA A 104 -9.37 -7.66 31.17
C ALA A 104 -10.76 -7.48 31.76
N ASP A 105 -11.48 -6.49 31.27
CA ASP A 105 -12.90 -6.30 31.54
C ASP A 105 -13.69 -6.41 30.24
N PHE A 106 -14.23 -7.60 30.01
CA PHE A 106 -15.14 -7.89 28.89
C PHE A 106 -16.56 -8.19 29.39
N SER A 107 -16.97 -7.59 30.52
CA SER A 107 -18.32 -7.77 31.09
C SER A 107 -19.45 -7.37 30.14
N GLY A 108 -19.20 -6.47 29.18
CA GLY A 108 -20.14 -6.12 28.11
C GLY A 108 -20.31 -7.20 27.03
N ILE A 109 -19.47 -8.24 27.02
CA ILE A 109 -19.50 -9.35 26.05
C ILE A 109 -19.91 -10.67 26.74
N SER A 110 -19.41 -10.91 27.96
CA SER A 110 -19.60 -12.17 28.69
C SER A 110 -19.75 -11.93 30.18
N GLU A 111 -20.67 -12.66 30.82
CA GLU A 111 -20.82 -12.67 32.28
C GLU A 111 -19.65 -13.42 32.98
N SER A 112 -18.93 -14.26 32.23
CA SER A 112 -17.77 -14.99 32.75
C SER A 112 -16.48 -14.19 32.59
N ALA A 113 -15.60 -14.25 33.59
CA ALA A 113 -14.27 -13.66 33.50
C ALA A 113 -13.52 -14.24 32.28
N THR A 114 -13.28 -13.38 31.29
CA THR A 114 -12.72 -13.74 29.98
C THR A 114 -11.65 -12.73 29.61
N TYR A 115 -10.67 -13.13 28.81
CA TYR A 115 -9.65 -12.26 28.23
C TYR A 115 -9.31 -12.72 26.81
N VAL A 116 -8.66 -11.87 26.02
CA VAL A 116 -8.20 -12.22 24.68
C VAL A 116 -6.89 -13.01 24.81
N SER A 117 -6.93 -14.29 24.45
CA SER A 117 -5.75 -15.17 24.55
C SER A 117 -4.80 -15.03 23.36
N ASP A 118 -5.33 -14.72 22.18
CA ASP A 118 -4.56 -14.61 20.94
C ASP A 118 -5.24 -13.67 19.94
N VAL A 119 -4.46 -13.12 19.01
CA VAL A 119 -4.94 -12.27 17.92
C VAL A 119 -4.28 -12.71 16.62
N ILE A 120 -5.07 -13.25 15.71
CA ILE A 120 -4.57 -13.78 14.43
C ILE A 120 -4.93 -12.81 13.31
N HIS A 121 -3.91 -12.31 12.60
CA HIS A 121 -4.10 -11.51 11.38
C HIS A 121 -3.54 -12.25 10.16
N LYS A 122 -4.41 -12.57 9.21
CA LYS A 122 -4.05 -13.22 7.94
C LYS A 122 -4.49 -12.35 6.79
N ALA A 123 -3.57 -12.05 5.88
CA ALA A 123 -3.82 -11.25 4.70
C ALA A 123 -3.16 -11.88 3.48
N ARG A 124 -3.78 -11.77 2.31
CA ARG A 124 -3.17 -12.14 1.04
C ARG A 124 -3.38 -11.01 0.06
N ILE A 125 -2.33 -10.64 -0.66
CA ILE A 125 -2.39 -9.70 -1.77
C ILE A 125 -1.79 -10.35 -3.01
N LYS A 126 -2.44 -10.17 -4.14
CA LYS A 126 -1.97 -10.63 -5.43
C LYS A 126 -2.05 -9.49 -6.44
N MET A 127 -0.91 -9.16 -7.03
CA MET A 127 -0.73 -8.25 -8.14
C MET A 127 -0.40 -9.07 -9.38
N ASP A 128 -1.37 -9.18 -10.28
CA ASP A 128 -1.25 -9.81 -11.59
C ASP A 128 -1.94 -8.94 -12.65
N GLU A 129 -1.98 -9.41 -13.89
CA GLU A 129 -2.58 -8.68 -15.01
C GLU A 129 -4.05 -8.36 -14.78
N LYS A 130 -4.79 -9.22 -14.07
CA LYS A 130 -6.21 -9.00 -13.76
C LYS A 130 -6.40 -8.00 -12.63
N GLY A 131 -5.51 -8.05 -11.63
CA GLY A 131 -5.45 -7.06 -10.55
C GLY A 131 -5.09 -5.67 -11.07
N ALA A 132 -4.19 -5.60 -12.06
CA ALA A 132 -3.89 -4.36 -12.79
C ALA A 132 -5.02 -3.94 -13.74
N GLU A 133 -5.68 -4.86 -14.45
CA GLU A 133 -6.84 -4.55 -15.32
C GLU A 133 -8.02 -3.98 -14.52
N ALA A 134 -8.21 -4.41 -13.28
CA ALA A 134 -9.19 -3.80 -12.38
C ALA A 134 -8.82 -2.34 -12.03
N ALA A 135 -7.51 -2.03 -11.95
CA ALA A 135 -6.92 -0.71 -11.66
C ALA A 135 -6.55 0.14 -12.86
N ALA A 136 -6.68 -0.40 -14.05
CA ALA A 136 -6.37 0.23 -15.31
C ALA A 136 -7.49 -0.15 -16.28
N VAL A 137 -8.50 0.71 -16.38
CA VAL A 137 -9.53 0.58 -17.40
C VAL A 137 -8.85 0.69 -18.78
N THR A 138 -8.60 -0.47 -19.40
CA THR A 138 -8.38 -0.68 -20.84
C THR A 138 -7.24 0.15 -21.47
N VAL A 139 -6.06 -0.46 -21.63
CA VAL A 139 -5.00 0.09 -22.50
C VAL A 139 -5.00 -0.72 -23.80
N ILE A 140 -5.74 -0.25 -24.81
CA ILE A 140 -5.61 -0.74 -26.19
C ILE A 140 -4.99 0.40 -27.00
N GLY A 141 -3.82 0.13 -27.55
CA GLY A 141 -3.30 0.87 -28.70
C GLY A 141 -1.79 1.07 -28.62
N ALA A 142 -1.05 0.26 -29.38
CA ALA A 142 0.29 0.65 -29.77
C ALA A 142 0.20 1.96 -30.58
N LYS A 143 0.53 3.09 -29.95
CA LYS A 143 0.85 4.31 -30.68
C LYS A 143 2.36 4.44 -30.72
N GLU A 144 2.91 4.55 -31.93
CA GLU A 144 4.27 5.03 -32.11
C GLU A 144 4.37 6.44 -31.53
N TYR A 145 5.18 6.66 -30.50
CA TYR A 145 5.52 7.99 -30.02
C TYR A 145 7.03 8.21 -30.01
N ALA A 146 7.42 9.36 -30.57
CA ALA A 146 8.77 9.89 -30.66
C ALA A 146 9.10 10.90 -29.54
N ALA A 147 8.34 10.89 -28.44
CA ALA A 147 8.60 11.69 -27.24
C ALA A 147 9.00 10.76 -26.08
N PRO A 148 9.91 11.20 -25.17
CA PRO A 148 10.23 10.42 -23.98
C PRO A 148 8.96 10.31 -23.12
N LEU A 149 8.48 9.08 -22.93
CA LEU A 149 7.41 8.78 -21.97
C LEU A 149 7.94 9.11 -20.56
N ASN A 150 7.12 9.75 -19.73
CA ASN A 150 7.38 9.75 -18.29
C ASN A 150 7.15 8.31 -17.82
N GLU A 151 8.13 7.75 -17.11
CA GLU A 151 8.13 6.33 -16.70
C GLU A 151 8.14 6.24 -15.18
N PHE A 152 7.17 5.51 -14.63
CA PHE A 152 7.16 5.11 -13.22
C PHE A 152 7.57 3.63 -13.14
N PHE A 153 8.81 3.37 -12.75
CA PHE A 153 9.36 2.02 -12.64
C PHE A 153 9.61 1.64 -11.18
N ALA A 154 8.75 0.79 -10.61
CA ALA A 154 8.88 0.27 -9.25
C ALA A 154 9.88 -0.91 -9.22
N ASP A 155 11.16 -0.61 -9.43
CA ASP A 155 12.26 -1.59 -9.59
C ASP A 155 13.03 -1.93 -8.31
N HIS A 156 12.65 -1.32 -7.20
CA HIS A 156 13.28 -1.49 -5.89
C HIS A 156 12.21 -1.42 -4.77
N PRO A 157 12.56 -1.59 -3.47
CA PRO A 157 11.57 -1.68 -2.41
C PRO A 157 10.65 -0.44 -2.31
N PHE A 158 9.34 -0.68 -2.17
CA PHE A 158 8.32 0.38 -2.11
C PHE A 158 7.26 0.06 -1.05
N VAL A 159 6.54 1.10 -0.62
CA VAL A 159 5.32 0.97 0.18
C VAL A 159 4.14 0.93 -0.78
N PHE A 160 3.16 0.07 -0.51
CA PHE A 160 1.89 0.08 -1.25
C PHE A 160 0.71 0.16 -0.29
N ALA A 161 -0.35 0.83 -0.72
CA ALA A 161 -1.62 0.85 -0.01
C ALA A 161 -2.80 0.63 -0.97
N ILE A 162 -3.84 -0.04 -0.46
CA ILE A 162 -5.15 -0.04 -1.10
C ILE A 162 -6.04 0.85 -0.26
N ARG A 163 -6.62 1.88 -0.89
CA ARG A 163 -7.46 2.87 -0.22
C ARG A 163 -8.85 2.94 -0.85
N GLU A 164 -9.85 3.20 -0.04
CA GLU A 164 -11.15 3.69 -0.51
C GLU A 164 -11.04 5.22 -0.69
N THR A 165 -11.39 5.72 -1.87
CA THR A 165 -11.01 7.07 -2.29
C THR A 165 -11.86 8.16 -1.66
N SER A 166 -13.11 7.89 -1.26
CA SER A 166 -14.01 8.91 -0.70
C SER A 166 -13.75 9.21 0.78
N THR A 167 -13.54 8.18 1.59
CA THR A 167 -13.25 8.25 3.03
C THR A 167 -11.76 8.31 3.33
N LYS A 168 -10.93 8.01 2.33
CA LYS A 168 -9.48 7.84 2.44
C LYS A 168 -9.03 6.66 3.31
N ALA A 169 -9.94 5.76 3.69
CA ALA A 169 -9.62 4.62 4.54
C ALA A 169 -8.61 3.68 3.87
N ILE A 170 -7.52 3.39 4.58
CA ILE A 170 -6.52 2.39 4.17
C ILE A 170 -7.07 1.00 4.48
N LEU A 171 -7.32 0.21 3.43
CA LEU A 171 -7.83 -1.15 3.51
C LEU A 171 -6.70 -2.18 3.57
N PHE A 172 -5.61 -1.90 2.86
CA PHE A 172 -4.38 -2.68 2.92
C PHE A 172 -3.18 -1.74 2.94
N LEU A 173 -2.16 -2.10 3.70
CA LEU A 173 -0.87 -1.43 3.73
C LEU A 173 0.21 -2.50 3.78
N GLY A 174 1.25 -2.34 2.98
CA GLY A 174 2.35 -3.27 2.97
C GLY A 174 3.62 -2.69 2.35
N THR A 175 4.70 -3.45 2.48
CA THR A 175 5.96 -3.15 1.83
C THR A 175 6.29 -4.25 0.84
N PHE A 176 6.61 -3.89 -0.39
CA PHE A 176 7.26 -4.79 -1.32
C PHE A 176 8.78 -4.68 -1.13
N ARG A 177 9.44 -5.82 -0.90
CA ARG A 177 10.91 -5.89 -0.72
C ARG A 177 11.58 -6.88 -1.67
N GLY A 178 10.82 -7.46 -2.58
CA GLY A 178 11.30 -8.54 -3.44
C GLY A 178 12.30 -8.03 -4.47
N ILE A 179 13.57 -8.31 -4.24
CA ILE A 179 14.62 -8.43 -5.26
C ILE A 179 15.49 -9.62 -4.89
#